data_AF-A0A821ZJD1-F1
#
_entry.id   AF-A0A821ZJD1-F1
#
_cell.length_a   1.000
_cell.length_b   1.000
_cell.length_c   1.000
_cell.angle_alpha   90.00
_cell.angle_beta   90.00
_cell.angle_gamma   90.00
#
_symmetry.space_group_name_H-M   'P 1'
#
loop_
_entity.id
_entity.type
_entity.pdbx_description
1 polymer ?
#
loop_
_entity_poly.entity_id
_entity_poly.type
_entity_poly.pdbx_seq_one_letter_code
_entity_poly.pdbx_strand_id
1 'polypeptide(L)'
;MSAKERRRRPPPSAKVKLAFGNDTDDDNKEKQNHKEILEDNKPILSNQIIEKNISDINSDKCYERALFTVHNITVEVILENETLSWSTVTGEIPHEDTSRRKSASRDPVSSVNLQNIYAITPLHTHHNWSLNAETLASGSVSTVNSISVPGISLSNSNQDSVLRGFQLHSFQTMPDGILQEMLIIFQSSQPTQIEHWYQLLSKIISERRPSRHILVMLNPYAGPRRTRHTYSTKIKTMLDRAQYKITYIEIDDHCSADEALENFEGDFDSIDSLVIIGGDGSVINIINALIHYLTKENRTRLDMEHDLPTIPFPICIVPDGTTNIICHTIHGNIDQCTPLLHLLFNQQMKIDMSAIFDYDYNFVTSNFSAGAGYPASVLKYFPRYNLHSTKTIIKKSFAKAASNKNLKE
;
A
#
# COMPACT_ATOMS: atom_id res chain seq x y z
N MET A 1 -51.37 -55.95 -10.96
CA MET A 1 -50.41 -56.98 -10.48
C MET A 1 -49.01 -56.41 -10.56
N SER A 2 -48.27 -56.42 -9.43
CA SER A 2 -46.82 -56.18 -9.25
C SER A 2 -46.28 -54.77 -9.62
N ALA A 3 -45.37 -54.11 -8.90
CA ALA A 3 -44.43 -54.51 -7.85
C ALA A 3 -44.16 -53.34 -6.87
N LYS A 4 -43.83 -53.67 -5.62
CA LYS A 4 -43.38 -52.76 -4.54
C LYS A 4 -41.89 -52.44 -4.70
N GLU A 5 -41.51 -51.17 -4.62
CA GLU A 5 -40.13 -50.77 -4.28
C GLU A 5 -40.17 -49.67 -3.19
N ARG A 6 -39.38 -49.88 -2.13
CA ARG A 6 -39.38 -49.10 -0.88
C ARG A 6 -38.49 -47.85 -0.98
N ARG A 7 -38.96 -46.75 -0.39
CA ARG A 7 -38.26 -45.47 -0.15
C ARG A 7 -36.92 -45.65 0.57
N ARG A 8 -35.86 -44.96 0.14
CA ARG A 8 -34.63 -44.67 0.92
C ARG A 8 -34.28 -43.18 0.85
N ARG A 9 -34.04 -42.56 2.01
CA ARG A 9 -33.53 -41.19 2.18
C ARG A 9 -32.00 -41.18 2.04
N PRO A 10 -31.38 -40.06 1.60
CA PRO A 10 -29.93 -39.92 1.59
C PRO A 10 -29.36 -39.60 2.99
N PRO A 11 -28.09 -39.97 3.29
CA PRO A 11 -27.43 -39.72 4.58
C PRO A 11 -26.77 -38.32 4.65
N PRO A 12 -26.50 -37.80 5.87
CA PRO A 12 -25.87 -36.50 6.09
C PRO A 12 -24.34 -36.58 6.06
N SER A 13 -23.68 -35.61 5.42
CA SER A 13 -22.22 -35.50 5.33
C SER A 13 -21.58 -34.79 6.54
N ALA A 14 -20.37 -35.23 6.83
CA ALA A 14 -19.61 -35.13 8.08
C ALA A 14 -19.12 -33.73 8.51
N LYS A 15 -19.05 -33.55 9.84
CA LYS A 15 -18.25 -32.53 10.54
C LYS A 15 -16.89 -33.14 10.89
N VAL A 16 -15.80 -32.48 10.53
CA VAL A 16 -14.45 -32.86 10.97
C VAL A 16 -14.03 -31.96 12.13
N LYS A 17 -13.74 -32.58 13.28
CA LYS A 17 -13.12 -32.00 14.48
C LYS A 17 -11.63 -32.37 14.45
N LEU A 18 -10.77 -31.37 14.56
CA LEU A 18 -9.32 -31.53 14.74
C LEU A 18 -9.05 -31.98 16.19
N ALA A 19 -8.24 -33.02 16.34
CA ALA A 19 -7.79 -33.55 17.62
C ALA A 19 -6.39 -33.04 17.97
N PHE A 20 -6.23 -32.66 19.24
CA PHE A 20 -4.98 -32.39 19.92
C PHE A 20 -4.24 -33.69 20.25
N GLY A 21 -2.90 -33.65 20.25
CA GLY A 21 -2.03 -34.68 20.82
C GLY A 21 -0.88 -34.02 21.58
N ASN A 22 -0.82 -34.31 22.88
CA ASN A 22 0.28 -34.02 23.80
C ASN A 22 1.20 -35.25 23.92
N ASP A 23 2.29 -35.06 24.68
CA ASP A 23 3.17 -36.04 25.35
C ASP A 23 4.47 -36.35 24.58
N THR A 24 5.67 -36.43 25.16
CA THR A 24 6.29 -36.11 26.48
C THR A 24 7.81 -36.32 26.31
N ASP A 25 8.60 -35.59 27.11
CA ASP A 25 9.94 -35.87 27.72
C ASP A 25 10.94 -36.85 27.08
N ASP A 26 12.21 -36.43 26.97
CA ASP A 26 13.32 -37.10 27.68
C ASP A 26 14.66 -36.32 27.65
N ASP A 27 15.53 -36.69 28.60
CA ASP A 27 16.52 -35.90 29.33
C ASP A 27 18.00 -36.07 28.86
N ASN A 28 18.85 -35.12 29.27
CA ASN A 28 20.26 -35.26 29.72
C ASN A 28 21.47 -35.53 28.75
N LYS A 29 22.48 -34.62 28.80
CA LYS A 29 23.84 -34.76 29.43
C LYS A 29 25.08 -34.19 28.68
N GLU A 30 25.89 -33.50 29.49
CA GLU A 30 27.39 -33.39 29.56
C GLU A 30 28.18 -32.77 28.39
N LYS A 31 28.80 -31.58 28.56
CA LYS A 31 30.04 -31.20 29.28
C LYS A 31 31.36 -31.69 28.63
N GLN A 32 32.22 -30.71 28.32
CA GLN A 32 33.58 -30.48 28.88
C GLN A 32 34.74 -30.24 27.89
N ASN A 33 35.56 -29.25 28.29
CA ASN A 33 37.02 -29.07 28.12
C ASN A 33 37.56 -28.46 26.82
N HIS A 34 38.67 -27.70 26.80
CA HIS A 34 39.38 -26.75 27.70
C HIS A 34 40.68 -26.34 26.95
N LYS A 35 41.32 -25.21 27.36
CA LYS A 35 42.74 -24.79 27.21
C LYS A 35 43.17 -23.98 25.98
N GLU A 36 43.50 -22.70 26.17
CA GLU A 36 44.82 -22.04 26.46
C GLU A 36 45.58 -21.75 25.15
N ILE A 37 46.06 -20.52 24.86
CA ILE A 37 47.30 -19.91 25.38
C ILE A 37 47.29 -18.37 25.13
N LEU A 38 47.89 -17.62 26.08
CA LEU A 38 48.25 -16.18 26.10
C LEU A 38 49.30 -15.83 25.00
N GLU A 39 49.70 -14.60 24.61
CA GLU A 39 50.05 -13.36 25.32
C GLU A 39 50.48 -12.27 24.28
N ASP A 40 50.63 -11.02 24.74
CA ASP A 40 51.41 -9.89 24.19
C ASP A 40 50.77 -8.75 23.33
N ASN A 41 50.14 -7.79 24.05
CA ASN A 41 50.46 -6.35 24.20
C ASN A 41 50.89 -5.41 23.00
N LYS A 42 49.95 -4.51 22.61
CA LYS A 42 49.97 -3.00 22.54
C LYS A 42 51.07 -2.21 21.73
N PRO A 43 50.86 -0.89 21.40
CA PRO A 43 49.78 -0.22 20.63
C PRO A 43 50.31 0.90 19.68
N ILE A 44 49.64 1.28 18.56
CA ILE A 44 49.96 2.55 17.85
C ILE A 44 48.69 3.20 17.21
N LEU A 45 48.41 4.45 17.62
CA LEU A 45 47.45 5.39 17.00
C LEU A 45 47.83 5.74 15.55
N SER A 46 46.85 5.95 14.67
CA SER A 46 46.83 7.15 13.81
C SER A 46 45.52 7.35 13.04
N ASN A 47 45.03 8.57 13.12
CA ASN A 47 44.04 9.18 12.22
C ASN A 47 44.59 9.21 10.79
N GLN A 48 44.02 8.44 9.85
CA GLN A 48 44.15 8.69 8.41
C GLN A 48 42.89 8.24 7.66
N ILE A 49 42.16 9.24 7.15
CA ILE A 49 41.67 9.35 5.77
C ILE A 49 41.06 8.08 5.17
N ILE A 50 39.73 8.05 5.04
CA ILE A 50 39.04 7.22 4.04
C ILE A 50 38.36 8.15 3.05
N GLU A 51 39.15 8.70 2.13
CA GLU A 51 38.73 8.80 0.74
C GLU A 51 38.94 7.41 0.13
N LYS A 52 37.88 6.60 0.05
CA LYS A 52 37.86 5.43 -0.83
C LYS A 52 36.58 5.46 -1.67
N ASN A 53 36.79 5.94 -2.90
CA ASN A 53 36.21 5.46 -4.15
C ASN A 53 34.89 4.67 -4.05
N ILE A 54 33.81 5.34 -4.47
CA ILE A 54 32.43 4.84 -4.65
C ILE A 54 32.32 3.92 -5.90
N SER A 55 33.36 3.14 -6.23
CA SER A 55 33.37 2.27 -7.42
C SER A 55 33.37 0.76 -7.15
N ASP A 56 33.49 0.32 -5.89
CA ASP A 56 33.53 -1.11 -5.55
C ASP A 56 32.42 -1.51 -4.56
N ILE A 57 31.15 -1.23 -4.89
CA ILE A 57 30.03 -1.92 -4.22
C ILE A 57 29.96 -3.34 -4.81
N ASN A 58 30.86 -4.20 -4.34
CA ASN A 58 30.72 -5.65 -4.51
C ASN A 58 29.41 -6.09 -3.86
N SER A 59 28.59 -6.78 -4.65
CA SER A 59 27.18 -7.14 -4.41
C SER A 59 26.95 -8.21 -3.33
N ASP A 60 27.85 -8.38 -2.36
CA ASP A 60 27.82 -9.55 -1.46
C ASP A 60 27.80 -9.27 0.04
N LYS A 61 27.53 -8.02 0.46
CA LYS A 61 26.93 -7.61 1.77
C LYS A 61 27.02 -6.09 1.89
N CYS A 62 25.95 -5.38 1.58
CA CYS A 62 25.86 -3.96 1.95
C CYS A 62 25.82 -3.88 3.48
N TYR A 63 26.89 -3.36 4.09
CA TYR A 63 27.03 -3.13 5.52
C TYR A 63 27.46 -1.69 5.76
N GLU A 64 26.58 -0.88 6.33
CA GLU A 64 26.90 0.47 6.80
C GLU A 64 26.38 0.70 8.21
N ARG A 65 27.09 1.54 8.96
CA ARG A 65 26.68 1.94 10.32
C ARG A 65 26.89 3.43 10.55
N ALA A 66 25.95 4.08 11.23
CA ALA A 66 26.06 5.48 11.59
C ALA A 66 25.19 5.83 12.79
N LEU A 67 25.51 6.94 13.46
CA LEU A 67 24.71 7.47 14.56
C LEU A 67 23.70 8.47 14.04
N PHE A 68 22.43 8.27 14.38
CA PHE A 68 21.35 9.19 14.06
C PHE A 68 20.59 9.59 15.31
N THR A 69 19.92 10.73 15.26
CA THR A 69 18.91 11.13 16.23
C THR A 69 17.54 10.75 15.66
N VAL A 70 16.82 9.91 16.38
CA VAL A 70 15.45 9.48 16.07
C VAL A 70 14.61 9.78 17.30
N HIS A 71 13.57 10.63 17.18
CA HIS A 71 12.73 11.06 18.30
C HIS A 71 13.53 11.59 19.53
N ASN A 72 14.55 12.42 19.29
CA ASN A 72 15.47 12.98 20.31
C ASN A 72 16.36 11.94 21.03
N ILE A 73 16.44 10.71 20.53
CA ILE A 73 17.30 9.66 21.07
C ILE A 73 18.40 9.35 20.04
N THR A 74 19.65 9.31 20.49
CA THR A 74 20.75 8.84 19.67
C THR A 74 20.67 7.32 19.53
N VAL A 75 20.55 6.88 18.28
CA VAL A 75 20.48 5.47 17.90
C VAL A 75 21.66 5.14 16.99
N GLU A 76 22.21 3.95 17.17
CA GLU A 76 23.08 3.34 16.16
C GLU A 76 22.19 2.70 15.10
N VAL A 77 22.36 3.13 13.86
CA VAL A 77 21.64 2.60 12.69
C VAL A 77 22.60 1.73 11.90
N ILE A 78 22.15 0.53 11.57
CA ILE A 78 22.90 -0.46 10.81
C ILE A 78 22.07 -0.84 9.59
N LEU A 79 22.64 -0.65 8.41
CA LEU A 79 22.13 -1.23 7.17
C LEU A 79 22.91 -2.52 6.92
N GLU A 80 22.25 -3.66 7.00
CA GLU A 80 22.83 -4.98 6.70
C GLU A 80 21.85 -5.80 5.86
N ASN A 81 22.31 -6.33 4.72
CA ASN A 81 21.51 -7.20 3.85
C ASN A 81 20.09 -6.65 3.61
N GLU A 82 20.01 -5.36 3.25
CA GLU A 82 18.75 -4.68 2.94
C GLU A 82 17.80 -4.46 4.14
N THR A 83 18.27 -4.75 5.35
CA THR A 83 17.54 -4.49 6.58
C THR A 83 18.18 -3.30 7.26
N LEU A 84 17.38 -2.28 7.52
CA LEU A 84 17.77 -1.14 8.33
C LEU A 84 17.33 -1.42 9.77
N SER A 85 18.28 -1.60 10.67
CA SER A 85 18.04 -1.84 12.09
C SER A 85 18.61 -0.73 12.94
N TRP A 86 17.99 -0.45 14.09
CA TRP A 86 18.51 0.54 15.01
C TRP A 86 18.27 0.18 16.47
N SER A 87 19.20 0.62 17.32
CA SER A 87 19.12 0.46 18.76
C SER A 87 19.59 1.70 19.50
N THR A 88 18.97 1.96 20.65
CA THR A 88 19.40 3.03 21.54
C THR A 88 20.82 2.77 22.01
N VAL A 89 21.65 3.81 22.01
CA VAL A 89 23.01 3.72 22.55
C VAL A 89 22.92 3.75 24.07
N THR A 90 22.64 2.60 24.71
CA THR A 90 22.81 2.47 26.16
C THR A 90 24.30 2.46 26.46
N GLY A 91 24.78 3.46 27.20
CA GLY A 91 26.20 3.70 27.46
C GLY A 91 26.92 2.49 28.04
N GLU A 92 27.89 1.98 27.28
CA GLU A 92 29.31 1.97 27.61
C GLU A 92 30.04 1.72 26.29
N ILE A 93 30.88 2.67 25.86
CA ILE A 93 31.87 2.42 24.80
C ILE A 93 32.86 1.43 25.43
N PRO A 94 32.96 0.17 24.98
CA PRO A 94 34.01 -0.70 25.48
C PRO A 94 35.32 -0.13 24.95
N HIS A 95 36.21 0.26 25.86
CA HIS A 95 37.61 0.48 25.54
C HIS A 95 38.16 -0.72 24.76
N GLU A 96 38.96 -0.40 23.74
CA GLU A 96 39.73 -1.31 22.88
C GLU A 96 39.94 -2.72 23.46
N ASP A 97 39.29 -3.72 22.86
CA ASP A 97 39.93 -5.03 22.72
C ASP A 97 39.40 -5.78 21.49
N THR A 98 40.24 -5.82 20.46
CA THR A 98 40.04 -6.61 19.24
C THR A 98 40.42 -8.06 19.52
N SER A 99 39.46 -8.89 19.92
CA SER A 99 39.35 -10.28 19.47
C SER A 99 38.15 -10.98 20.13
N ARG A 100 37.35 -11.67 19.31
CA ARG A 100 36.23 -12.55 19.70
C ARG A 100 35.07 -11.87 20.46
N ARG A 101 34.10 -11.36 19.70
CA ARG A 101 32.69 -11.49 20.10
C ARG A 101 32.01 -12.54 19.24
N LYS A 102 31.80 -13.71 19.85
CA LYS A 102 30.68 -14.58 19.49
C LYS A 102 29.42 -13.74 19.63
N SER A 103 28.58 -13.79 18.60
CA SER A 103 27.19 -13.35 18.52
C SER A 103 26.50 -13.23 19.89
N ALA A 104 26.58 -12.05 20.50
CA ALA A 104 25.51 -11.64 21.39
C ALA A 104 24.37 -11.25 20.45
N SER A 105 23.26 -11.99 20.51
CA SER A 105 21.99 -11.57 19.93
C SER A 105 21.64 -10.22 20.56
N ARG A 106 22.10 -9.13 19.94
CA ARG A 106 21.54 -7.81 20.18
C ARG A 106 20.29 -7.81 19.32
N ASP A 107 19.18 -8.25 19.91
CA ASP A 107 17.90 -8.13 19.24
C ASP A 107 17.73 -6.66 18.84
N PRO A 108 17.51 -6.36 17.56
CA PRO A 108 17.39 -4.98 17.12
C PRO A 108 16.18 -4.35 17.82
N VAL A 109 16.39 -3.22 18.51
CA VAL A 109 15.33 -2.52 19.27
C VAL A 109 14.24 -2.00 18.33
N SER A 110 14.52 -1.87 17.03
CA SER A 110 13.55 -1.82 15.93
C SER A 110 14.26 -2.10 14.61
N SER A 111 13.54 -2.60 13.60
CA SER A 111 14.09 -2.78 12.25
C SER A 111 13.01 -2.62 11.18
N VAL A 112 13.44 -2.28 9.96
CA VAL A 112 12.60 -2.23 8.77
C VAL A 112 13.35 -2.82 7.59
N ASN A 113 12.68 -3.69 6.83
CA ASN A 113 13.21 -4.16 5.57
C ASN A 113 13.05 -3.06 4.52
N LEU A 114 14.09 -2.77 3.73
CA LEU A 114 14.03 -1.73 2.68
C LEU A 114 12.96 -2.03 1.61
N GLN A 115 12.56 -3.29 1.43
CA GLN A 115 11.41 -3.66 0.60
C GLN A 115 10.10 -3.04 1.10
N ASN A 116 9.98 -2.76 2.40
CA ASN A 116 8.82 -2.13 3.01
C ASN A 116 8.88 -0.59 3.01
N ILE A 117 9.94 0.03 2.46
CA ILE A 117 10.04 1.48 2.30
C ILE A 117 9.63 1.88 0.89
N TYR A 118 8.53 2.62 0.71
CA TYR A 118 8.06 3.02 -0.63
C TYR A 118 8.57 4.37 -1.12
N ALA A 119 9.04 5.23 -0.21
CA ALA A 119 9.60 6.55 -0.56
C ALA A 119 10.64 7.01 0.48
N ILE A 120 11.54 7.88 0.02
CA ILE A 120 12.48 8.61 0.87
C ILE A 120 12.40 10.10 0.53
N THR A 121 12.23 10.96 1.55
CA THR A 121 12.11 12.41 1.36
C THR A 121 13.18 13.17 2.17
N PRO A 122 13.81 14.20 1.60
CA PRO A 122 14.83 14.99 2.29
C PRO A 122 14.20 15.95 3.31
N LEU A 123 14.92 16.22 4.40
CA LEU A 123 14.55 17.23 5.40
C LEU A 123 15.49 18.44 5.33
N HIS A 124 15.01 19.51 4.73
CA HIS A 124 15.71 20.79 4.59
C HIS A 124 15.23 21.83 5.61
N THR A 125 16.06 22.84 5.91
CA THR A 125 15.79 23.87 6.92
C THR A 125 14.96 25.06 6.45
N HIS A 126 14.62 25.19 5.16
CA HIS A 126 13.90 26.37 4.64
C HIS A 126 12.39 26.16 4.55
N HIS A 127 11.74 26.29 5.70
CA HIS A 127 10.42 26.89 5.96
C HIS A 127 9.99 26.49 7.37
N ASN A 128 9.40 27.44 8.11
CA ASN A 128 8.88 27.28 9.48
C ASN A 128 8.24 25.91 9.75
N TRP A 129 9.06 24.96 10.19
CA TRP A 129 8.63 23.74 10.86
C TRP A 129 8.93 23.94 12.34
N SER A 130 8.06 24.70 13.01
CA SER A 130 7.93 24.55 14.46
C SER A 130 7.20 23.22 14.67
N LEU A 131 7.96 22.15 14.93
CA LEU A 131 7.42 20.96 15.56
C LEU A 131 6.89 21.45 16.91
N ASN A 132 5.58 21.66 17.05
CA ASN A 132 4.97 21.94 18.34
C ASN A 132 5.27 20.72 19.22
N ALA A 133 6.29 20.86 20.07
CA ALA A 133 6.80 19.82 20.96
C ALA A 133 5.80 19.41 22.06
N GLU A 134 4.56 19.91 22.03
CA GLU A 134 3.51 19.61 23.00
C GLU A 134 2.60 18.43 22.61
N THR A 135 2.68 17.88 21.39
CA THR A 135 1.80 16.76 20.97
C THR A 135 2.33 15.36 21.33
N LEU A 136 3.53 15.24 21.90
CA LEU A 136 4.14 13.96 22.31
C LEU A 136 4.11 13.69 23.82
N ALA A 137 3.58 14.62 24.62
CA ALA A 137 3.59 14.52 26.10
C ALA A 137 2.23 14.17 26.73
N SER A 138 1.16 14.00 25.96
CA SER A 138 -0.11 13.48 26.48
C SER A 138 -0.41 12.12 25.85
N GLY A 139 -0.47 11.09 26.70
CA GLY A 139 -0.86 9.72 26.34
C GLY A 139 -2.34 9.60 25.95
N SER A 140 -2.73 10.27 24.87
CA SER A 140 -4.05 10.18 24.26
C SER A 140 -3.91 10.16 22.75
N VAL A 141 -4.19 8.99 22.17
CA VAL A 141 -4.35 8.79 20.72
C VAL A 141 -5.37 9.79 20.21
N SER A 142 -4.91 10.79 19.46
CA SER A 142 -5.75 11.64 18.65
C SER A 142 -5.15 11.70 17.24
N THR A 143 -5.97 11.29 16.27
CA THR A 143 -5.75 11.37 14.84
C THR A 143 -5.36 12.79 14.43
N VAL A 144 -4.09 12.98 14.07
CA VAL A 144 -3.65 14.21 13.39
C VAL A 144 -3.98 14.04 11.91
N ASN A 145 -5.06 14.69 11.47
CA ASN A 145 -5.44 14.80 10.07
C ASN A 145 -4.44 15.69 9.31
N SER A 146 -3.93 15.16 8.20
CA SER A 146 -3.49 15.85 6.98
C SER A 146 -2.89 17.25 7.13
N ILE A 147 -1.55 17.34 7.03
CA ILE A 147 -0.88 18.57 6.60
C ILE A 147 -0.75 18.49 5.08
N SER A 148 -1.47 19.37 4.37
CA SER A 148 -1.34 19.56 2.93
C SER A 148 0.04 20.09 2.58
N VAL A 149 0.77 19.41 1.70
CA VAL A 149 1.98 19.94 1.07
C VAL A 149 1.54 20.81 -0.12
N PRO A 150 1.82 22.13 -0.15
CA PRO A 150 1.56 22.93 -1.33
C PRO A 150 2.51 22.50 -2.45
N GLY A 151 1.99 22.39 -3.68
CA GLY A 151 2.77 22.07 -4.86
C GLY A 151 3.99 22.99 -5.00
N ILE A 152 5.18 22.39 -5.10
CA ILE A 152 6.42 23.13 -5.34
C ILE A 152 6.50 23.41 -6.83
N SER A 153 6.22 24.66 -7.21
CA SER A 153 6.83 25.25 -8.39
C SER A 153 8.31 25.50 -8.08
N LEU A 154 9.21 24.91 -8.87
CA LEU A 154 10.64 25.22 -8.82
C LEU A 154 10.86 26.64 -9.38
N SER A 155 10.67 27.66 -8.55
CA SER A 155 11.28 28.96 -8.78
C SER A 155 12.70 28.95 -8.23
N ASN A 156 13.67 29.11 -9.11
CA ASN A 156 15.08 29.32 -8.80
C ASN A 156 15.25 30.51 -7.83
N SER A 157 15.41 30.22 -6.55
CA SER A 157 16.04 31.12 -5.59
C SER A 157 17.04 30.33 -4.77
N ASN A 158 18.32 30.47 -5.15
CA ASN A 158 19.47 30.00 -4.38
C ASN A 158 19.45 30.61 -2.97
N GLN A 159 19.03 29.82 -1.99
CA GLN A 159 19.46 29.94 -0.60
C GLN A 159 19.69 28.53 -0.07
N ASP A 160 20.95 28.24 0.29
CA ASP A 160 21.48 26.92 0.65
C ASP A 160 20.62 26.22 1.70
N SER A 161 19.80 25.27 1.25
CA SER A 161 18.96 24.45 2.10
C SER A 161 19.78 23.25 2.61
N VAL A 162 20.46 23.41 3.74
CA VAL A 162 21.28 22.33 4.30
C VAL A 162 20.38 21.14 4.69
N LEU A 163 20.69 19.96 4.14
CA LEU A 163 20.02 18.70 4.47
C LEU A 163 20.35 18.32 5.92
N ARG A 164 19.33 18.27 6.79
CA ARG A 164 19.48 17.94 8.23
C ARG A 164 19.04 16.52 8.58
N GLY A 165 18.37 15.87 7.65
CA GLY A 165 17.86 14.52 7.82
C GLY A 165 17.10 14.05 6.59
N PHE A 166 16.46 12.90 6.72
CA PHE A 166 15.55 12.35 5.74
C PHE A 166 14.44 11.55 6.42
N GLN A 167 13.35 11.33 5.72
CA GLN A 167 12.23 10.51 6.17
C GLN A 167 12.12 9.28 5.27
N LEU A 168 11.98 8.10 5.87
CA LEU A 168 11.58 6.89 5.18
C LEU A 168 10.10 6.67 5.38
N HIS A 169 9.40 6.42 4.28
CA HIS A 169 7.97 6.15 4.27
C HIS A 169 7.74 4.65 4.12
N SER A 170 7.12 4.07 5.14
CA SER A 170 6.81 2.65 5.28
C SER A 170 5.31 2.48 5.59
N PHE A 171 4.93 1.27 5.99
CA PHE A 171 3.60 0.99 6.52
C PHE A 171 3.67 -0.02 7.67
N GLN A 172 2.58 -0.05 8.42
CA GLN A 172 2.28 -1.10 9.38
C GLN A 172 0.87 -1.63 9.13
N THR A 173 0.71 -2.94 9.31
CA THR A 173 -0.61 -3.57 9.27
C THR A 173 -1.28 -3.41 10.63
N MET A 174 -2.43 -2.75 10.66
CA MET A 174 -3.23 -2.57 11.86
C MET A 174 -4.09 -3.82 12.14
N PRO A 175 -4.58 -4.01 13.39
CA PRO A 175 -5.39 -5.19 13.74
C PRO A 175 -6.68 -5.37 12.93
N ASP A 176 -7.21 -4.28 12.37
CA ASP A 176 -8.39 -4.27 11.50
C ASP A 176 -8.06 -4.50 10.01
N GLY A 177 -6.80 -4.81 9.69
CA GLY A 177 -6.32 -5.04 8.34
C GLY A 177 -6.01 -3.77 7.54
N ILE A 178 -6.18 -2.58 8.13
CA ILE A 178 -5.79 -1.31 7.49
C ILE A 178 -4.27 -1.25 7.41
N LEU A 179 -3.74 -0.90 6.24
CA LEU A 179 -2.33 -0.54 6.11
C LEU A 179 -2.18 0.95 6.42
N GLN A 180 -1.54 1.25 7.53
CA GLN A 180 -1.29 2.62 7.97
C GLN A 180 0.12 3.03 7.60
N GLU A 181 0.27 4.23 7.03
CA GLU A 181 1.57 4.80 6.76
C GLU A 181 2.40 4.96 8.06
N MET A 182 3.64 4.51 8.03
CA MET A 182 4.64 4.67 9.09
C MET A 182 5.77 5.56 8.59
N LEU A 183 6.14 6.56 9.40
CA LEU A 183 7.22 7.49 9.10
C LEU A 183 8.43 7.21 10.00
N ILE A 184 9.61 7.06 9.41
CA ILE A 184 10.86 6.92 10.16
C ILE A 184 11.75 8.12 9.83
N ILE A 185 12.00 8.98 10.81
CA ILE A 185 12.77 10.22 10.63
C ILE A 185 14.19 10.00 11.15
N PHE A 186 15.18 10.21 10.28
CA PHE A 186 16.59 10.19 10.62
C PHE A 186 17.17 11.61 10.56
N GLN A 187 17.82 12.04 11.65
CA GLN A 187 18.50 13.32 11.73
C GLN A 187 19.95 13.14 12.21
N SER A 188 20.84 14.04 11.83
CA SER A 188 22.22 14.05 12.32
C SER A 188 22.77 15.47 12.32
N SER A 189 23.70 15.73 13.25
CA SER A 189 24.46 16.97 13.27
C SER A 189 25.54 17.02 12.19
N GLN A 190 25.84 15.89 11.53
CA GLN A 190 26.85 15.75 10.48
C GLN A 190 26.19 15.76 9.09
N PRO A 191 26.26 16.87 8.32
CA PRO A 191 25.59 16.97 7.02
C PRO A 191 26.13 15.98 5.98
N THR A 192 27.44 15.71 6.01
CA THR A 192 28.09 14.73 5.11
C THR A 192 27.56 13.32 5.31
N GLN A 193 27.29 12.92 6.56
CA GLN A 193 26.68 11.64 6.88
C GLN A 193 25.24 11.57 6.35
N ILE A 194 24.46 12.63 6.53
CA ILE A 194 23.08 12.68 6.01
C ILE A 194 23.06 12.57 4.49
N GLU A 195 23.90 13.34 3.81
CA GLU A 195 23.98 13.33 2.35
C GLU A 195 24.36 11.94 1.82
N HIS A 196 25.40 11.32 2.41
CA HIS A 196 25.82 9.97 2.05
C HIS A 196 24.69 8.94 2.20
N TRP A 197 24.05 8.90 3.37
CA TRP A 197 22.98 7.94 3.65
C TRP A 197 21.71 8.19 2.82
N TYR A 198 21.37 9.46 2.58
CA TYR A 198 20.24 9.81 1.71
C TYR A 198 20.51 9.33 0.28
N GLN A 199 21.70 9.57 -0.26
CA GLN A 199 22.07 9.11 -1.61
C GLN A 199 22.08 7.58 -1.69
N LEU A 200 22.68 6.90 -0.71
CA LEU A 200 22.74 5.45 -0.65
C LEU A 200 21.34 4.82 -0.63
N LEU A 201 20.48 5.25 0.30
CA LEU A 201 19.13 4.70 0.43
C LEU A 201 18.26 5.07 -0.76
N SER A 202 18.37 6.29 -1.30
CA SER A 202 17.65 6.70 -2.51
C SER A 202 18.03 5.82 -3.70
N LYS A 203 19.32 5.49 -3.85
CA LYS A 203 19.79 4.57 -4.88
C LYS A 203 19.18 3.17 -4.69
N ILE A 204 19.28 2.59 -3.49
CA ILE A 204 18.73 1.25 -3.22
C ILE A 204 17.21 1.20 -3.45
N ILE A 205 16.48 2.23 -3.01
CA ILE A 205 15.02 2.31 -3.17
C ILE A 205 14.63 2.46 -4.64
N SER A 206 15.31 3.34 -5.39
CA SER A 206 15.02 3.58 -6.81
C SER A 206 15.35 2.38 -7.71
N GLU A 207 16.44 1.65 -7.44
CA GLU A 207 16.79 0.44 -8.19
C GLU A 207 15.74 -0.66 -8.05
N ARG A 208 15.00 -0.70 -6.94
CA ARG A 208 13.91 -1.68 -6.71
C ARG A 208 12.55 -1.20 -7.14
N ARG A 209 12.38 0.12 -7.25
CA ARG A 209 11.12 0.75 -7.64
C ARG A 209 11.38 1.59 -8.88
N PRO A 210 11.41 0.96 -10.08
CA PRO A 210 11.49 1.71 -11.31
C PRO A 210 10.37 2.75 -11.33
N SER A 211 10.65 3.90 -11.94
CA SER A 211 9.62 4.92 -12.15
C SER A 211 8.44 4.30 -12.86
N ARG A 212 7.23 4.56 -12.35
CA ARG A 212 5.99 4.05 -12.92
C ARG A 212 5.14 5.19 -13.46
N HIS A 213 4.44 4.93 -14.55
CA HIS A 213 3.41 5.79 -15.08
C HIS A 213 2.04 5.26 -14.66
N ILE A 214 1.34 6.03 -13.85
CA ILE A 214 -0.01 5.75 -13.41
C ILE A 214 -1.00 6.63 -14.16
N LEU A 215 -2.04 6.00 -14.70
CA LEU A 215 -3.26 6.67 -15.13
C LEU A 215 -4.23 6.73 -13.95
N VAL A 216 -4.65 7.93 -13.56
CA VAL A 216 -5.68 8.16 -12.53
C VAL A 216 -6.97 8.57 -13.21
N MET A 217 -8.03 7.78 -13.03
CA MET A 217 -9.39 8.11 -13.47
C MET A 217 -10.28 8.32 -12.24
N LEU A 218 -10.79 9.53 -12.09
CA LEU A 218 -11.50 9.97 -10.89
C LEU A 218 -12.95 10.35 -11.22
N ASN A 219 -13.92 9.86 -10.45
CA ASN A 219 -15.29 10.39 -10.50
C ASN A 219 -15.47 11.45 -9.38
N PRO A 220 -15.60 12.74 -9.70
CA PRO A 220 -15.64 13.81 -8.71
C PRO A 220 -16.94 13.84 -7.89
N TYR A 221 -18.00 13.20 -8.39
CA TYR A 221 -19.32 13.15 -7.77
C TYR A 221 -19.55 11.88 -6.96
N ALA A 222 -18.56 11.01 -6.84
CA ALA A 222 -18.66 9.80 -6.05
C ALA A 222 -18.87 10.10 -4.55
N GLY A 223 -19.62 9.20 -3.90
CA GLY A 223 -19.83 9.19 -2.45
C GLY A 223 -20.24 10.57 -1.88
N PRO A 224 -19.55 11.07 -0.84
CA PRO A 224 -19.86 12.36 -0.22
C PRO A 224 -19.37 13.58 -1.02
N ARG A 225 -19.00 13.42 -2.30
CA ARG A 225 -18.45 14.47 -3.18
C ARG A 225 -17.16 15.08 -2.63
N ARG A 226 -16.29 14.23 -2.08
CA ARG A 226 -14.97 14.63 -1.55
C ARG A 226 -13.81 14.05 -2.34
N THR A 227 -14.08 13.41 -3.47
CA THR A 227 -13.10 12.62 -4.23
C THR A 227 -11.91 13.45 -4.70
N ARG A 228 -12.14 14.67 -5.21
CA ARG A 228 -11.05 15.60 -5.56
C ARG A 228 -10.18 15.97 -4.35
N HIS A 229 -10.80 16.16 -3.18
CA HIS A 229 -10.07 16.47 -1.94
C HIS A 229 -9.30 15.26 -1.42
N THR A 230 -9.90 14.06 -1.44
CA THR A 230 -9.22 12.79 -1.13
C THR A 230 -8.00 12.61 -2.03
N TYR A 231 -8.17 12.83 -3.34
CA TYR A 231 -7.09 12.75 -4.30
C TYR A 231 -5.97 13.76 -3.98
N SER A 232 -6.28 15.05 -3.87
CA SER A 232 -5.26 16.08 -3.69
C SER A 232 -4.53 15.99 -2.35
N THR A 233 -5.20 15.59 -1.28
CA THR A 233 -4.61 15.58 0.08
C THR A 233 -3.89 14.29 0.44
N LYS A 234 -4.40 13.13 -0.01
CA LYS A 234 -3.86 11.82 0.36
C LYS A 234 -3.18 11.14 -0.81
N ILE A 235 -3.95 10.88 -1.87
CA ILE A 235 -3.52 9.98 -2.94
C ILE A 235 -2.36 10.60 -3.74
N LYS A 236 -2.54 11.83 -4.23
CA LYS A 236 -1.51 12.55 -4.98
C LYS A 236 -0.25 12.73 -4.13
N THR A 237 -0.38 13.08 -2.86
CA THR A 237 0.75 13.22 -1.92
C THR A 237 1.57 11.93 -1.79
N MET A 238 0.92 10.75 -1.76
CA MET A 238 1.64 9.47 -1.74
C MET A 238 2.34 9.16 -3.07
N LEU A 239 1.65 9.37 -4.18
CA LEU A 239 2.17 9.10 -5.52
C LEU A 239 3.34 10.04 -5.90
N ASP A 240 3.23 11.32 -5.55
CA ASP A 240 4.30 12.31 -5.77
C ASP A 240 5.55 11.95 -4.97
N ARG A 241 5.40 11.52 -3.70
CA ARG A 241 6.53 11.07 -2.87
C ARG A 241 7.21 9.82 -3.43
N ALA A 242 6.44 8.92 -4.03
CA ALA A 242 6.94 7.75 -4.74
C ALA A 242 7.54 8.08 -6.11
N GLN A 243 7.52 9.36 -6.53
CA GLN A 243 8.07 9.85 -7.80
C GLN A 243 7.47 9.16 -9.03
N TYR A 244 6.17 8.82 -8.96
CA TYR A 244 5.46 8.28 -10.11
C TYR A 244 5.01 9.38 -11.07
N LYS A 245 5.07 9.08 -12.36
CA LYS A 245 4.46 9.90 -13.41
C LYS A 245 2.95 9.69 -13.35
N ILE A 246 2.19 10.77 -13.31
CA ILE A 246 0.73 10.72 -13.17
C ILE A 246 0.08 11.36 -14.39
N THR A 247 -0.74 10.59 -15.12
CA THR A 247 -1.80 11.17 -15.97
C THR A 247 -3.07 11.20 -15.16
N TYR A 248 -3.77 12.33 -15.14
CA TYR A 248 -5.01 12.51 -14.38
C TYR A 248 -6.17 12.86 -15.30
N ILE A 249 -7.28 12.12 -15.17
CA ILE A 249 -8.51 12.34 -15.93
C ILE A 249 -9.71 12.30 -14.97
N GLU A 250 -10.62 13.26 -15.11
CA GLU A 250 -11.90 13.26 -14.40
C GLU A 250 -13.00 12.67 -15.31
N ILE A 251 -13.78 11.76 -14.74
CA ILE A 251 -14.95 11.12 -15.37
C ILE A 251 -16.20 11.68 -14.71
N ASP A 252 -16.91 12.53 -15.44
CA ASP A 252 -18.02 13.32 -14.92
C ASP A 252 -19.13 13.50 -15.98
N ASP A 253 -20.09 14.40 -15.73
CA ASP A 253 -21.22 14.61 -16.65
C ASP A 253 -20.80 15.28 -17.98
N HIS A 254 -19.58 15.82 -18.06
CA HIS A 254 -19.02 16.48 -19.25
C HIS A 254 -18.02 15.62 -20.02
N CYS A 255 -17.47 14.59 -19.39
CA CYS A 255 -16.54 13.65 -20.01
C CYS A 255 -16.86 12.23 -19.53
N SER A 256 -17.48 11.45 -20.41
CA SER A 256 -17.74 10.03 -20.13
C SER A 256 -16.44 9.21 -20.10
N ALA A 257 -16.51 8.01 -19.53
CA ALA A 257 -15.36 7.11 -19.51
C ALA A 257 -14.92 6.69 -20.92
N ASP A 258 -15.87 6.47 -21.83
CA ASP A 258 -15.59 6.16 -23.23
C ASP A 258 -14.89 7.33 -23.93
N GLU A 259 -15.43 8.55 -23.82
CA GLU A 259 -14.81 9.75 -24.41
C GLU A 259 -13.42 10.03 -23.84
N ALA A 260 -13.22 9.81 -22.54
CA ALA A 260 -11.93 9.98 -21.89
C ALA A 260 -10.87 9.02 -22.45
N LEU A 261 -11.24 7.76 -22.71
CA LEU A 261 -10.34 6.75 -23.27
C LEU A 261 -10.08 6.98 -24.76
N GLU A 262 -11.10 7.39 -25.52
CA GLU A 262 -10.95 7.72 -26.95
C GLU A 262 -10.05 8.94 -27.19
N ASN A 263 -10.12 9.94 -26.31
CA ASN A 263 -9.30 11.15 -26.38
C ASN A 263 -7.98 11.06 -25.61
N PHE A 264 -7.64 9.88 -25.08
CA PHE A 264 -6.38 9.70 -24.37
C PHE A 264 -5.21 9.80 -25.36
N GLU A 265 -4.42 10.87 -25.25
CA GLU A 265 -3.28 11.14 -26.14
C GLU A 265 -2.02 10.31 -25.80
N GLY A 266 -2.06 9.50 -24.74
CA GLY A 266 -0.95 8.64 -24.34
C GLY A 266 -1.02 7.24 -24.94
N ASP A 267 0.09 6.51 -24.79
CA ASP A 267 0.15 5.10 -25.17
C ASP A 267 -0.26 4.24 -23.96
N PHE A 268 -1.24 3.35 -24.13
CA PHE A 268 -1.66 2.43 -23.07
C PHE A 268 -0.56 1.43 -22.70
N ASP A 269 0.34 1.09 -23.62
CA ASP A 269 1.50 0.24 -23.35
C ASP A 269 2.53 0.94 -22.44
N SER A 270 2.47 2.28 -22.34
CA SER A 270 3.31 3.06 -21.43
C SER A 270 2.75 3.17 -20.01
N ILE A 271 1.52 2.72 -19.77
CA ILE A 271 0.87 2.78 -18.46
C ILE A 271 1.21 1.51 -17.66
N ASP A 272 1.82 1.69 -16.49
CA ASP A 272 2.14 0.59 -15.58
C ASP A 272 0.94 0.17 -14.72
N SER A 273 0.01 1.10 -14.42
CA SER A 273 -1.15 0.84 -13.56
C SER A 273 -2.26 1.88 -13.76
N LEU A 274 -3.50 1.43 -13.59
CA LEU A 274 -4.68 2.30 -13.54
C LEU A 274 -5.16 2.46 -12.09
N VAL A 275 -5.32 3.70 -11.62
CA VAL A 275 -5.95 4.03 -10.35
C VAL A 275 -7.34 4.59 -10.60
N ILE A 276 -8.37 3.89 -10.13
CA ILE A 276 -9.76 4.36 -10.18
C ILE A 276 -10.15 4.91 -8.81
N ILE A 277 -10.59 6.17 -8.76
CA ILE A 277 -11.04 6.81 -7.52
C ILE A 277 -12.54 7.08 -7.60
N GLY A 278 -13.32 6.36 -6.79
CA GLY A 278 -14.78 6.47 -6.79
C GLY A 278 -15.48 5.38 -6.00
N GLY A 279 -16.74 5.13 -6.33
CA GLY A 279 -17.51 4.00 -5.79
C GLY A 279 -17.58 2.82 -6.75
N ASP A 280 -18.28 1.75 -6.34
CA ASP A 280 -18.42 0.52 -7.14
C ASP A 280 -18.95 0.79 -8.55
N GLY A 281 -19.90 1.71 -8.70
CA GLY A 281 -20.43 2.13 -10.00
C GLY A 281 -19.40 2.82 -10.91
N SER A 282 -18.51 3.64 -10.34
CA SER A 282 -17.43 4.28 -11.12
C SER A 282 -16.44 3.24 -11.64
N VAL A 283 -16.10 2.24 -10.81
CA VAL A 283 -15.21 1.14 -11.17
C VAL A 283 -15.81 0.34 -12.32
N ILE A 284 -17.08 -0.07 -12.20
CA ILE A 284 -17.78 -0.82 -13.24
C ILE A 284 -17.87 0.00 -14.53
N ASN A 285 -18.18 1.29 -14.45
CA ASN A 285 -18.26 2.16 -15.62
C ASN A 285 -16.93 2.23 -16.38
N ILE A 286 -15.83 2.51 -15.67
CA ILE A 286 -14.50 2.65 -16.27
C ILE A 286 -14.00 1.32 -16.83
N ILE A 287 -14.19 0.20 -16.12
CA ILE A 287 -13.78 -1.12 -16.62
C ILE A 287 -14.54 -1.49 -17.90
N ASN A 288 -15.86 -1.25 -17.94
CA ASN A 288 -16.64 -1.53 -19.15
C ASN A 288 -16.21 -0.65 -20.32
N ALA A 289 -16.00 0.66 -20.10
CA ALA A 289 -15.47 1.55 -21.12
C ALA A 289 -14.10 1.08 -21.64
N LEU A 290 -13.22 0.60 -20.75
CA LEU A 290 -11.93 0.05 -21.13
C LEU A 290 -12.06 -1.24 -21.96
N ILE A 291 -13.00 -2.13 -21.61
CA ILE A 291 -13.32 -3.32 -22.41
C ILE A 291 -13.80 -2.92 -23.81
N HIS A 292 -14.70 -1.93 -23.91
CA HIS A 292 -15.18 -1.42 -25.20
C HIS A 292 -14.04 -0.83 -26.04
N TYR A 293 -13.22 0.02 -25.42
CA TYR A 293 -12.05 0.63 -26.05
C TYR A 293 -11.07 -0.41 -26.58
N LEU A 294 -10.62 -1.35 -25.74
CA LEU A 294 -9.65 -2.38 -26.11
C LEU A 294 -10.19 -3.35 -27.16
N THR A 295 -11.50 -3.62 -27.16
CA THR A 295 -12.11 -4.43 -28.24
C THR A 295 -12.02 -3.70 -29.58
N LYS A 296 -12.37 -2.41 -29.59
CA LYS A 296 -12.30 -1.57 -30.79
C LYS A 296 -10.86 -1.49 -31.31
N GLU A 297 -9.89 -1.31 -30.41
CA GLU A 297 -8.47 -1.26 -30.71
C GLU A 297 -7.95 -2.59 -31.29
N ASN A 298 -8.29 -3.71 -30.65
CA ASN A 298 -7.93 -5.06 -31.10
C ASN A 298 -8.71 -5.51 -32.35
N ARG A 299 -9.68 -4.72 -32.82
CA ARG A 299 -10.58 -5.05 -33.94
C ARG A 299 -11.29 -6.40 -33.75
N THR A 300 -11.64 -6.72 -32.51
CA THR A 300 -12.38 -7.93 -32.13
C THR A 300 -13.88 -7.62 -32.00
N ARG A 301 -14.67 -8.64 -31.65
CA ARG A 301 -16.11 -8.50 -31.38
C ARG A 301 -16.37 -8.69 -29.90
N LEU A 302 -17.35 -7.95 -29.38
CA LEU A 302 -17.88 -8.09 -28.02
C LEU A 302 -19.17 -8.91 -28.07
N ASP A 303 -19.02 -10.22 -28.25
CA ASP A 303 -20.10 -11.20 -28.21
C ASP A 303 -19.66 -12.45 -27.44
N MET A 304 -20.60 -13.35 -27.13
CA MET A 304 -20.33 -14.52 -26.29
C MET A 304 -19.33 -15.51 -26.91
N GLU A 305 -19.11 -15.45 -28.23
CA GLU A 305 -18.24 -16.37 -28.95
C GLU A 305 -16.75 -15.97 -28.87
N HIS A 306 -16.45 -14.75 -28.44
CA HIS A 306 -15.09 -14.22 -28.37
C HIS A 306 -14.70 -13.91 -26.92
N ASP A 307 -13.43 -14.15 -26.61
CA ASP A 307 -12.87 -13.75 -25.32
C ASP A 307 -12.86 -12.22 -25.18
N LEU A 308 -13.18 -11.75 -23.97
CA LEU A 308 -13.04 -10.33 -23.65
C LEU A 308 -11.57 -9.90 -23.73
N PRO A 309 -11.29 -8.65 -24.14
CA PRO A 309 -9.93 -8.14 -24.16
C PRO A 309 -9.31 -8.18 -22.76
N THR A 310 -8.03 -8.54 -22.71
CA THR A 310 -7.25 -8.47 -21.47
C THR A 310 -6.85 -7.02 -21.21
N ILE A 311 -7.06 -6.55 -19.98
CA ILE A 311 -6.58 -5.25 -19.54
C ILE A 311 -5.07 -5.38 -19.27
N PRO A 312 -4.20 -4.60 -19.95
CA PRO A 312 -2.76 -4.86 -19.97
C PRO A 312 -2.03 -4.46 -18.68
N PHE A 313 -2.69 -3.75 -17.78
CA PHE A 313 -2.11 -3.26 -16.52
C PHE A 313 -2.99 -3.59 -15.30
N PRO A 314 -2.40 -3.71 -14.09
CA PRO A 314 -3.15 -3.84 -12.86
C PRO A 314 -4.02 -2.61 -12.56
N ILE A 315 -5.16 -2.85 -11.92
CA ILE A 315 -6.11 -1.81 -11.50
C ILE A 315 -6.10 -1.68 -9.98
N CYS A 316 -5.84 -0.47 -9.50
CA CYS A 316 -5.95 -0.09 -8.09
C CYS A 316 -7.27 0.68 -7.88
N ILE A 317 -8.12 0.20 -6.97
CA ILE A 317 -9.41 0.82 -6.67
C ILE A 317 -9.32 1.57 -5.35
N VAL A 318 -9.54 2.89 -5.38
CA VAL A 318 -9.59 3.74 -4.18
C VAL A 318 -11.04 3.96 -3.76
N PRO A 319 -11.45 3.47 -2.58
CA PRO A 319 -12.84 3.53 -2.12
C PRO A 319 -13.22 4.95 -1.67
N ASP A 320 -13.88 5.71 -2.53
CA ASP A 320 -14.44 7.03 -2.20
C ASP A 320 -15.97 7.11 -2.46
N GLY A 321 -16.60 5.97 -2.74
CA GLY A 321 -18.06 5.83 -2.81
C GLY A 321 -18.74 5.64 -1.45
N THR A 322 -20.06 5.42 -1.50
CA THR A 322 -20.90 5.21 -0.31
C THR A 322 -20.92 3.76 0.19
N THR A 323 -20.60 2.81 -0.69
CA THR A 323 -20.78 1.37 -0.45
C THR A 323 -19.45 0.63 -0.50
N ASN A 324 -18.70 0.75 -1.60
CA ASN A 324 -17.33 0.26 -1.74
C ASN A 324 -17.17 -1.23 -1.42
N ILE A 325 -18.13 -2.04 -1.88
CA ILE A 325 -18.13 -3.49 -1.64
C ILE A 325 -16.91 -4.14 -2.28
N ILE A 326 -16.50 -3.68 -3.47
CA ILE A 326 -15.35 -4.27 -4.17
C ILE A 326 -14.08 -4.15 -3.31
N CYS A 327 -13.73 -2.94 -2.85
CA CYS A 327 -12.58 -2.72 -1.98
C CYS A 327 -12.69 -3.46 -0.65
N HIS A 328 -13.88 -3.46 -0.03
CA HIS A 328 -14.09 -4.18 1.22
C HIS A 328 -13.87 -5.69 1.06
N THR A 329 -14.28 -6.29 -0.06
CA THR A 329 -14.06 -7.71 -0.34
C THR A 329 -12.58 -8.01 -0.57
N ILE A 330 -11.86 -7.13 -1.27
CA ILE A 330 -10.43 -7.31 -1.61
C ILE A 330 -9.53 -7.11 -0.38
N HIS A 331 -9.75 -6.03 0.36
CA HIS A 331 -8.83 -5.60 1.43
C HIS A 331 -9.37 -5.88 2.84
N GLY A 332 -10.64 -6.27 2.99
CA GLY A 332 -11.31 -6.41 4.29
C GLY A 332 -11.67 -5.08 4.97
N ASN A 333 -11.37 -3.95 4.33
CA ASN A 333 -11.64 -2.60 4.83
C ASN A 333 -11.91 -1.62 3.67
N ILE A 334 -12.26 -0.37 4.00
CA ILE A 334 -12.56 0.70 3.04
C ILE A 334 -11.62 1.91 3.20
N ASP A 335 -10.43 1.69 3.76
CA ASP A 335 -9.43 2.74 3.84
C ASP A 335 -8.90 3.11 2.45
N GLN A 336 -8.66 4.40 2.24
CA GLN A 336 -8.28 4.95 0.94
C GLN A 336 -6.80 4.78 0.64
N CYS A 337 -5.97 4.68 1.68
CA CYS A 337 -4.53 4.55 1.55
C CYS A 337 -4.10 3.09 1.39
N THR A 338 -4.87 2.15 1.94
CA THR A 338 -4.57 0.71 1.90
C THR A 338 -4.37 0.17 0.47
N PRO A 339 -5.28 0.42 -0.50
CA PRO A 339 -5.07 0.02 -1.89
C PRO A 339 -3.81 0.66 -2.53
N LEU A 340 -3.55 1.93 -2.19
CA LEU A 340 -2.37 2.65 -2.68
C LEU A 340 -1.07 2.06 -2.16
N LEU A 341 -1.04 1.63 -0.90
CA LEU A 341 0.12 0.96 -0.34
C LEU A 341 0.36 -0.37 -1.08
N HIS A 342 -0.68 -1.17 -1.31
CA HIS A 342 -0.53 -2.38 -2.14
C HIS A 342 0.04 -2.06 -3.53
N LEU A 343 -0.44 -0.99 -4.19
CA LEU A 343 0.11 -0.52 -5.47
C LEU A 343 1.60 -0.15 -5.37
N LEU A 344 1.98 0.63 -4.35
CA LEU A 344 3.35 1.10 -4.10
C LEU A 344 4.33 -0.02 -3.74
N PHE A 345 3.84 -1.13 -3.18
CA PHE A 345 4.59 -2.35 -2.92
C PHE A 345 4.50 -3.36 -4.06
N ASN A 346 3.89 -2.99 -5.18
CA ASN A 346 3.68 -3.87 -6.34
C ASN A 346 2.99 -5.20 -5.98
N GLN A 347 2.06 -5.15 -5.02
CA GLN A 347 1.27 -6.31 -4.63
C GLN A 347 0.04 -6.40 -5.50
N GLN A 348 -0.16 -7.55 -6.13
CA GLN A 348 -1.22 -7.77 -7.11
C GLN A 348 -1.96 -9.07 -6.80
N MET A 349 -3.24 -9.10 -7.16
CA MET A 349 -4.05 -10.31 -7.14
C MET A 349 -4.97 -10.34 -8.36
N LYS A 350 -5.32 -11.55 -8.79
CA LYS A 350 -6.32 -11.75 -9.85
C LYS A 350 -7.71 -11.76 -9.22
N ILE A 351 -8.65 -11.12 -9.90
CA ILE A 351 -10.05 -11.04 -9.48
C ILE A 351 -10.91 -11.44 -10.66
N ASP A 352 -11.88 -12.32 -10.40
CA ASP A 352 -12.82 -12.76 -11.42
C ASP A 352 -13.93 -11.72 -11.63
N MET A 353 -14.33 -11.55 -12.89
CA MET A 353 -15.50 -10.75 -13.28
C MET A 353 -16.43 -11.58 -14.16
N SER A 354 -17.72 -11.32 -14.07
CA SER A 354 -18.74 -11.96 -14.89
C SER A 354 -19.17 -11.05 -16.03
N ALA A 355 -19.07 -11.54 -17.26
CA ALA A 355 -19.66 -10.90 -18.43
C ALA A 355 -21.14 -11.27 -18.55
N ILE A 356 -21.98 -10.29 -18.87
CA ILE A 356 -23.42 -10.45 -19.08
C ILE A 356 -23.70 -10.15 -20.55
N PHE A 357 -24.42 -11.07 -21.19
CA PHE A 357 -24.85 -10.97 -22.58
C PHE A 357 -26.38 -10.94 -22.66
N ASP A 358 -26.92 -10.32 -23.70
CA ASP A 358 -28.35 -10.34 -23.99
C ASP A 358 -28.78 -11.64 -24.70
N TYR A 359 -30.06 -11.74 -25.07
CA TYR A 359 -30.60 -12.91 -25.77
C TYR A 359 -30.04 -13.09 -27.18
N ASP A 360 -29.54 -12.01 -27.79
CA ASP A 360 -28.91 -12.00 -29.10
C ASP A 360 -27.38 -12.18 -28.99
N TYR A 361 -26.89 -12.58 -27.81
CA TYR A 361 -25.48 -12.81 -27.49
C TYR A 361 -24.57 -11.58 -27.58
N ASN A 362 -25.15 -10.37 -27.59
CA ASN A 362 -24.36 -9.14 -27.54
C ASN A 362 -23.92 -8.87 -26.11
N PHE A 363 -22.68 -8.40 -25.96
CA PHE A 363 -22.16 -7.98 -24.66
C PHE A 363 -22.96 -6.79 -24.10
N VAL A 364 -23.41 -6.93 -22.85
CA VAL A 364 -24.13 -5.88 -22.13
C VAL A 364 -23.20 -5.19 -21.13
N THR A 365 -22.51 -5.96 -20.29
CA THR A 365 -21.66 -5.42 -19.22
C THR A 365 -20.87 -6.51 -18.51
N SER A 366 -19.70 -6.18 -17.98
CA SER A 366 -18.93 -6.96 -17.02
C SER A 366 -19.10 -6.42 -15.61
N ASN A 367 -19.36 -7.31 -14.65
CA ASN A 367 -19.62 -6.96 -13.25
C ASN A 367 -18.99 -7.95 -12.26
N PHE A 368 -18.76 -7.48 -11.03
CA PHE A 368 -18.32 -8.33 -9.90
C PHE A 368 -19.48 -9.06 -9.22
N SER A 369 -20.71 -8.60 -9.42
CA SER A 369 -21.92 -9.24 -8.91
C SER A 369 -23.12 -8.89 -9.77
N ALA A 370 -24.05 -9.83 -9.90
CA ALA A 370 -25.32 -9.63 -10.58
C ALA A 370 -26.46 -10.20 -9.72
N GLY A 371 -27.62 -9.54 -9.74
CA GLY A 371 -28.79 -9.97 -8.99
C GLY A 371 -30.08 -9.54 -9.67
N ALA A 372 -31.13 -10.34 -9.49
CA ALA A 372 -32.47 -10.07 -10.02
C ALA A 372 -33.54 -10.17 -8.93
N GLY A 373 -34.75 -9.70 -9.24
CA GLY A 373 -35.90 -9.77 -8.33
C GLY A 373 -35.89 -8.71 -7.24
N TYR A 374 -36.37 -9.09 -6.04
CA TYR A 374 -36.60 -8.14 -4.95
C TYR A 374 -35.32 -7.42 -4.48
N PRO A 375 -34.16 -8.08 -4.25
CA PRO A 375 -32.93 -7.39 -3.86
C PRO A 375 -32.47 -6.34 -4.88
N ALA A 376 -32.53 -6.65 -6.19
CA ALA A 376 -32.20 -5.70 -7.24
C ALA A 376 -33.19 -4.52 -7.29
N SER A 377 -34.47 -4.79 -7.02
CA SER A 377 -35.50 -3.75 -6.96
C SER A 377 -35.30 -2.78 -5.78
N VAL A 378 -34.71 -3.25 -4.68
CA VAL A 378 -34.35 -2.39 -3.54
C VAL A 378 -33.27 -1.38 -3.93
N LEU A 379 -32.29 -1.77 -4.77
CA LEU A 379 -31.20 -0.88 -5.20
C LEU A 379 -31.71 0.35 -5.97
N LYS A 380 -32.84 0.25 -6.68
CA LYS A 380 -33.48 1.40 -7.38
C LYS A 380 -33.85 2.55 -6.45
N TYR A 381 -33.99 2.28 -5.15
CA TYR A 381 -34.31 3.30 -4.15
C TYR A 381 -33.08 3.92 -3.48
N PHE A 382 -31.88 3.35 -3.65
CA PHE A 382 -30.66 3.86 -3.03
C PHE A 382 -30.37 5.33 -3.38
N PRO A 383 -30.43 5.76 -4.66
CA PRO A 383 -30.15 7.14 -5.03
C PRO A 383 -31.13 8.17 -4.45
N ARG A 384 -32.32 7.73 -3.99
CA ARG A 384 -33.34 8.64 -3.41
C ARG A 384 -32.99 9.13 -2.01
N TYR A 385 -32.03 8.48 -1.36
CA TYR A 385 -31.66 8.80 0.02
C TYR A 385 -30.25 9.35 0.06
N ASN A 386 -30.14 10.67 0.19
CA ASN A 386 -28.85 11.31 0.46
C ASN A 386 -28.62 11.37 1.99
N LEU A 387 -28.23 10.24 2.57
CA LEU A 387 -28.02 10.09 4.02
C LEU A 387 -26.56 9.75 4.31
N HIS A 388 -26.02 10.27 5.40
CA HIS A 388 -24.65 10.01 5.84
C HIS A 388 -24.36 8.56 6.27
N SER A 389 -25.38 7.71 6.42
CA SER A 389 -25.20 6.33 6.88
C SER A 389 -25.75 5.32 5.88
N THR A 390 -24.86 4.48 5.35
CA THR A 390 -25.19 3.35 4.46
C THR A 390 -26.23 2.43 5.09
N LYS A 391 -26.16 2.17 6.41
CA LYS A 391 -27.17 1.39 7.14
C LYS A 391 -28.56 2.01 7.05
N THR A 392 -28.65 3.34 7.13
CA THR A 392 -29.93 4.06 7.04
C THR A 392 -30.46 4.06 5.60
N ILE A 393 -29.59 4.23 4.60
CA ILE A 393 -29.96 4.12 3.18
C ILE A 393 -30.55 2.74 2.90
N ILE A 394 -29.87 1.68 3.33
CA ILE A 394 -30.32 0.30 3.18
C ILE A 394 -31.71 0.14 3.81
N LYS A 395 -31.86 0.47 5.10
CA LYS A 395 -33.15 0.32 5.82
C LYS A 395 -34.30 1.05 5.14
N LYS A 396 -34.10 2.31 4.72
CA LYS A 396 -35.16 3.09 4.05
C LYS A 396 -35.48 2.54 2.66
N SER A 397 -34.47 2.09 1.92
CA SER A 397 -34.66 1.47 0.60
C SER A 397 -35.47 0.18 0.69
N PHE A 398 -35.16 -0.68 1.66
CA PHE A 398 -35.94 -1.88 1.95
C PHE A 398 -37.38 -1.55 2.35
N ALA A 399 -37.58 -0.58 3.26
CA ALA A 399 -38.93 -0.17 3.66
C ALA A 399 -39.75 0.36 2.47
N LYS A 400 -39.11 1.13 1.57
CA LYS A 400 -39.77 1.68 0.39
C LYS A 400 -40.11 0.58 -0.63
N ALA A 401 -39.19 -0.34 -0.88
CA ALA A 401 -39.45 -1.50 -1.74
C ALA A 401 -40.61 -2.36 -1.20
N ALA A 402 -40.62 -2.63 0.11
CA ALA A 402 -41.69 -3.40 0.76
C ALA A 402 -43.07 -2.70 0.71
N SER A 403 -43.09 -1.36 0.63
CA SER A 403 -44.33 -0.58 0.49
C SER A 403 -44.89 -0.58 -0.93
N ASN A 404 -44.10 -0.96 -1.94
CA ASN A 404 -44.53 -0.99 -3.33
C ASN A 404 -45.21 -2.33 -3.63
N LYS A 405 -46.54 -2.29 -3.84
CA LYS A 405 -47.34 -3.51 -4.08
C LYS A 405 -46.91 -4.27 -5.34
N ASN A 406 -46.39 -3.56 -6.35
CA ASN A 406 -45.96 -4.12 -7.63
C ASN A 406 -44.60 -4.85 -7.56
N LEU A 407 -43.94 -4.90 -6.39
CA LEU A 407 -42.70 -5.63 -6.16
C LEU A 407 -42.88 -6.90 -5.31
N LYS A 408 -44.13 -7.22 -4.95
CA LYS A 408 -44.50 -8.40 -4.12
C LYS A 408 -44.94 -9.61 -4.93
N GLU A 409 -45.07 -9.45 -6.23
CA GLU A 409 -45.28 -10.50 -7.24
C GLU A 409 -43.99 -10.65 -8.05
#